data_AF-A0A377GIU2-F1
#
_entry.id   AF-A0A377GIU2-F1
#
_cell.length_a   1.000
_cell.length_b   1.000
_cell.length_c   1.000
_cell.angle_alpha   90.00
_cell.angle_beta   90.00
_cell.angle_gamma   90.00
#
_symmetry.space_group_name_H-M   'P 1'
#
loop_
_entity.id
_entity.type
_entity.pdbx_description
1 polymer ?
#
loop_
_entity_poly.entity_id
_entity_poly.type
_entity_poly.pdbx_seq_one_letter_code
_entity_poly.pdbx_strand_id
1 'polypeptide(L)'
;MHSNKEKTEKKEKANAEYHLASLVKETNQQNGPGHVSISAVKQREGQTKIMHTSFFPGAVGSLVNAVTLGSVPVGGQIAEDPKQDIDEADAVLVKKCSKEEYKNAVKTQKKFHGEVKEGTRAYSVFGPINPISYPIASAYGAFYSSQLSAKKFKSNQGGAPEDMCGIEVYDDSSHVKKDIGVDNCCSSATNICNGAGIPVANPLVPSFFTKELQKHGFQTIDKKEFKSKFGFRD
;
A
#
# COMPACT_ATOMS: atom_id res chain seq x y z
N MET A 1 -56.89 -17.66 26.67
CA MET A 1 -55.77 -18.06 25.79
C MET A 1 -54.76 -16.92 25.74
N HIS A 2 -53.76 -16.99 26.61
CA HIS A 2 -52.60 -16.11 26.56
C HIS A 2 -51.66 -16.57 25.44
N SER A 3 -51.21 -15.63 24.61
CA SER A 3 -50.03 -15.82 23.78
C SER A 3 -49.19 -14.55 23.85
N ASN A 4 -48.45 -14.42 24.95
CA ASN A 4 -47.21 -13.65 24.98
C ASN A 4 -46.25 -14.28 23.97
N LYS A 5 -46.08 -13.66 22.79
CA LYS A 5 -44.87 -13.88 21.99
C LYS A 5 -43.86 -12.82 22.42
N GLU A 6 -43.06 -13.26 23.39
CA GLU A 6 -41.86 -12.58 23.84
C GLU A 6 -41.00 -12.15 22.66
N LYS A 7 -40.77 -10.84 22.65
CA LYS A 7 -39.57 -10.14 22.18
C LYS A 7 -38.41 -11.09 21.90
N THR A 8 -38.23 -11.42 20.63
CA THR A 8 -36.95 -11.93 20.15
C THR A 8 -35.93 -10.81 20.30
N GLU A 9 -35.04 -11.00 21.26
CA GLU A 9 -33.92 -10.16 21.62
C GLU A 9 -33.18 -9.63 20.40
N LYS A 10 -33.22 -8.31 20.22
CA LYS A 10 -32.18 -7.61 19.45
C LYS A 10 -30.87 -7.88 20.20
N LYS A 11 -30.10 -8.88 19.75
CA LYS A 11 -28.67 -8.99 20.08
C LYS A 11 -28.06 -7.60 19.91
N GLU A 12 -27.64 -7.00 21.01
CA GLU A 12 -26.83 -5.79 21.00
C GLU A 12 -25.69 -6.02 20.01
N LYS A 13 -25.64 -5.19 18.96
CA LYS A 13 -24.50 -5.18 18.03
C LYS A 13 -23.28 -4.83 18.88
N ALA A 14 -22.45 -5.81 19.20
CA ALA A 14 -21.15 -5.58 19.85
C ALA A 14 -20.48 -4.37 19.20
N ASN A 15 -20.25 -3.32 20.01
CA ASN A 15 -19.68 -2.06 19.56
C ASN A 15 -18.28 -2.36 19.00
N ALA A 16 -18.14 -2.27 17.68
CA ALA A 16 -16.86 -2.48 17.03
C ALA A 16 -15.99 -1.23 17.20
N GLU A 17 -14.74 -1.41 17.59
CA GLU A 17 -13.74 -0.34 17.61
C GLU A 17 -12.93 -0.38 16.31
N TYR A 18 -12.55 0.81 15.83
CA TYR A 18 -11.79 0.96 14.60
C TYR A 18 -10.52 1.77 14.90
N HIS A 19 -9.42 1.32 14.32
CA HIS A 19 -8.12 1.95 14.50
C HIS A 19 -7.36 2.02 13.18
N LEU A 20 -6.48 3.02 13.07
CA LEU A 20 -5.35 3.01 12.17
C LEU A 20 -4.09 2.80 13.01
N ALA A 21 -3.26 1.86 12.60
CA ALA A 21 -2.00 1.57 13.25
C ALA A 21 -0.87 1.70 12.24
N SER A 22 0.18 2.44 12.55
CA SER A 22 1.40 2.52 11.75
C SER A 22 2.55 1.87 12.50
N LEU A 23 3.33 1.08 11.77
CA LEU A 23 4.53 0.42 12.24
C LEU A 23 5.70 1.13 11.58
N VAL A 24 6.57 1.72 12.39
CA VAL A 24 7.71 2.51 11.91
C VAL A 24 8.99 1.84 12.39
N LYS A 25 9.82 1.44 11.43
CA LYS A 25 11.22 1.07 11.64
C LYS A 25 12.09 2.28 11.32
N GLU A 26 12.87 2.71 12.28
CA GLU A 26 13.75 3.86 12.18
C GLU A 26 14.90 3.58 11.21
N THR A 27 15.34 4.60 10.48
CA THR A 27 16.54 4.52 9.64
C THR A 27 17.77 4.83 10.49
N ASN A 28 18.62 3.84 10.76
CA ASN A 28 19.87 4.05 11.50
C ASN A 28 20.95 3.03 11.11
N GLN A 29 22.19 3.25 11.57
CA GLN A 29 23.34 2.40 11.23
C GLN A 29 23.22 0.95 11.73
N GLN A 30 22.40 0.70 12.77
CA GLN A 30 22.23 -0.61 13.39
C GLN A 30 21.07 -1.41 12.76
N ASN A 31 19.98 -0.72 12.40
CA ASN A 31 18.73 -1.30 11.89
C ASN A 31 18.65 -1.30 10.35
N GLY A 32 19.55 -0.58 9.68
CA GLY A 32 19.61 -0.45 8.23
C GLY A 32 18.55 0.51 7.66
N PRO A 33 18.03 0.24 6.45
CA PRO A 33 17.00 1.09 5.86
C PRO A 33 15.73 1.04 6.70
N GLY A 34 15.19 2.22 7.02
CA GLY A 34 13.91 2.31 7.73
C GLY A 34 12.74 1.88 6.85
N HIS A 35 11.59 1.67 7.48
CA HIS A 35 10.38 1.25 6.80
C HIS A 35 9.14 1.79 7.51
N VAL A 36 8.08 2.01 6.74
CA VAL A 36 6.77 2.40 7.28
C VAL A 36 5.72 1.51 6.65
N SER A 37 4.87 0.96 7.50
CA SER A 37 3.65 0.29 7.08
C SER A 37 2.46 0.76 7.90
N ILE A 38 1.27 0.45 7.39
CA ILE A 38 0.01 0.91 7.98
C ILE A 38 -1.06 -0.19 7.93
N SER A 39 -1.84 -0.25 8.98
CA SER A 39 -2.90 -1.24 9.20
C SER A 39 -4.21 -0.54 9.55
N ALA A 40 -5.28 -0.87 8.83
CA ALA A 40 -6.64 -0.59 9.26
C ALA A 40 -7.14 -1.77 10.09
N VAL A 41 -7.45 -1.50 11.36
CA VAL A 41 -7.83 -2.54 12.33
C VAL A 41 -9.29 -2.33 12.74
N LYS A 42 -10.05 -3.42 12.69
CA LYS A 42 -11.41 -3.50 13.22
C LYS A 42 -11.45 -4.55 14.31
N GLN A 43 -11.75 -4.10 15.53
CA GLN A 43 -11.84 -4.95 16.70
C GLN A 43 -13.30 -5.15 17.10
N ARG A 44 -13.64 -6.40 17.40
CA ARG A 44 -14.89 -6.84 18.00
C ARG A 44 -14.55 -7.84 19.10
N GLU A 45 -15.47 -8.07 20.01
CA GLU A 45 -15.32 -9.08 21.05
C GLU A 45 -14.92 -10.44 20.43
N GLY A 46 -13.75 -10.95 20.81
CA GLY A 46 -13.18 -12.20 20.30
C GLY A 46 -12.72 -12.21 18.83
N GLN A 47 -12.81 -11.09 18.09
CA GLN A 47 -12.45 -11.06 16.67
C GLN A 47 -11.77 -9.74 16.26
N THR A 48 -10.54 -9.85 15.76
CA THR A 48 -9.82 -8.74 15.12
C THR A 48 -9.70 -8.99 13.62
N LYS A 49 -10.00 -7.98 12.81
CA LYS A 49 -9.73 -7.98 11.36
C LYS A 49 -8.74 -6.87 11.04
N ILE A 50 -7.72 -7.22 10.29
CA ILE A 50 -6.61 -6.33 9.98
C ILE A 50 -6.42 -6.32 8.47
N MET A 51 -6.42 -5.14 7.88
CA MET A 51 -5.95 -4.93 6.53
C MET A 51 -4.64 -4.16 6.60
N HIS A 52 -3.57 -4.76 6.12
CA HIS A 52 -2.22 -4.25 6.25
C HIS A 52 -1.65 -3.85 4.89
N THR A 53 -0.90 -2.75 4.86
CA THR A 53 -0.12 -2.33 3.71
C THR A 53 1.30 -2.04 4.13
N SER A 54 2.22 -2.85 3.59
CA SER A 54 3.66 -2.71 3.71
C SER A 54 4.23 -2.82 2.31
N PHE A 55 4.66 -1.68 1.74
CA PHE A 55 5.09 -1.59 0.35
C PHE A 55 6.61 -1.57 0.26
N PHE A 56 7.18 -2.53 -0.44
CA PHE A 56 8.63 -2.73 -0.53
C PHE A 56 9.02 -3.19 -1.96
N PRO A 57 10.31 -3.14 -2.34
CA PRO A 57 10.73 -3.59 -3.66
C PRO A 57 10.65 -5.11 -3.77
N GLY A 58 10.17 -5.63 -4.90
CA GLY A 58 10.17 -7.08 -5.11
C GLY A 58 11.58 -7.68 -5.12
N ALA A 59 11.72 -9.01 -5.02
CA ALA A 59 13.01 -9.68 -4.85
C ALA A 59 14.10 -9.24 -5.86
N VAL A 60 13.77 -9.24 -7.16
CA VAL A 60 14.68 -8.75 -8.21
C VAL A 60 14.90 -7.24 -8.11
N GLY A 61 13.84 -6.50 -7.78
CA GLY A 61 13.90 -5.05 -7.58
C GLY A 61 14.78 -4.62 -6.41
N SER A 62 14.84 -5.44 -5.35
CA SER A 62 15.68 -5.20 -4.19
C SER A 62 17.16 -5.20 -4.55
N LEU A 63 17.59 -6.12 -5.43
CA LEU A 63 18.95 -6.17 -5.95
C LEU A 63 19.27 -4.95 -6.82
N VAL A 64 18.36 -4.58 -7.73
CA VAL A 64 18.52 -3.39 -8.59
C VAL A 64 18.58 -2.11 -7.74
N ASN A 65 17.74 -2.00 -6.71
CA ASN A 65 17.78 -0.87 -5.79
C ASN A 65 19.08 -0.83 -4.99
N ALA A 66 19.61 -1.97 -4.54
CA ALA A 66 20.89 -1.99 -3.84
C ALA A 66 22.03 -1.46 -4.72
N VAL A 67 22.08 -1.87 -5.99
CA VAL A 67 23.12 -1.43 -6.95
C VAL A 67 22.93 0.03 -7.39
N THR A 68 21.68 0.46 -7.55
CA THR A 68 21.34 1.82 -8.01
C THR A 68 21.12 2.81 -6.88
N LEU A 69 21.44 2.40 -5.64
CA LEU A 69 21.22 3.17 -4.41
C LEU A 69 19.77 3.66 -4.26
N GLY A 70 18.80 2.89 -4.75
CA GLY A 70 17.37 3.20 -4.65
C GLY A 70 16.85 4.21 -5.68
N SER A 71 17.66 4.53 -6.70
CA SER A 71 17.35 5.57 -7.69
C SER A 71 16.48 5.07 -8.85
N VAL A 72 16.42 3.76 -9.08
CA VAL A 72 15.65 3.18 -10.18
C VAL A 72 14.33 2.63 -9.65
N PRO A 73 13.18 3.06 -10.18
CA PRO A 73 11.90 2.43 -9.87
C PRO A 73 11.91 0.96 -10.28
N VAL A 74 11.43 0.10 -9.40
CA VAL A 74 11.35 -1.35 -9.61
C VAL A 74 9.93 -1.84 -9.36
N GLY A 75 9.63 -3.08 -9.75
CA GLY A 75 8.37 -3.71 -9.37
C GLY A 75 8.23 -3.75 -7.85
N GLY A 76 7.14 -3.21 -7.33
CA GLY A 76 6.84 -3.23 -5.90
C GLY A 76 6.05 -4.47 -5.48
N GLN A 77 6.06 -4.76 -4.18
CA GLN A 77 5.32 -5.85 -3.56
C GLN A 77 4.68 -5.39 -2.24
N ILE A 78 3.63 -6.10 -1.83
CA ILE A 78 2.93 -5.87 -0.57
C ILE A 78 3.19 -7.06 0.36
N ALA A 79 3.52 -6.81 1.62
CA ALA A 79 3.68 -7.89 2.60
C ALA A 79 2.35 -8.61 2.82
N GLU A 80 2.41 -9.94 2.86
CA GLU A 80 1.22 -10.77 3.07
C GLU A 80 0.71 -10.70 4.51
N ASP A 81 1.61 -10.51 5.48
CA ASP A 81 1.33 -10.50 6.92
C ASP A 81 2.10 -9.36 7.62
N PRO A 82 1.47 -8.57 8.50
CA PRO A 82 2.16 -7.56 9.32
C PRO A 82 3.18 -8.08 10.33
N LYS A 83 3.30 -9.40 10.59
CA LYS A 83 4.18 -9.94 11.66
C LYS A 83 5.61 -9.39 11.63
N GLN A 84 6.26 -9.48 10.47
CA GLN A 84 7.64 -9.01 10.32
C GLN A 84 7.75 -7.51 10.63
N ASP A 85 6.83 -6.70 10.12
CA ASP A 85 6.80 -5.26 10.39
C ASP A 85 6.56 -4.95 11.86
N ILE A 86 5.75 -5.74 12.56
CA ILE A 86 5.53 -5.58 14.01
C ILE A 86 6.82 -5.90 14.76
N ASP A 87 7.50 -6.99 14.40
CA ASP A 87 8.72 -7.44 15.05
C ASP A 87 9.89 -6.47 14.82
N GLU A 88 10.00 -5.91 13.62
CA GLU A 88 11.05 -4.95 13.27
C GLU A 88 10.74 -3.49 13.66
N ALA A 89 9.49 -3.13 13.97
CA ALA A 89 9.13 -1.76 14.29
C ALA A 89 9.82 -1.26 15.57
N ASP A 90 10.42 -0.07 15.49
CA ASP A 90 10.94 0.67 16.64
C ASP A 90 9.82 1.47 17.32
N ALA A 91 8.80 1.88 16.55
CA ALA A 91 7.62 2.58 17.06
C ALA A 91 6.33 2.00 16.48
N VAL A 92 5.35 1.80 17.36
CA VAL A 92 3.97 1.43 17.00
C VAL A 92 3.05 2.59 17.34
N LEU A 93 2.44 3.18 16.33
CA LEU A 93 1.58 4.35 16.47
C LEU A 93 0.13 4.00 16.16
N VAL A 94 -0.79 4.26 17.08
CA VAL A 94 -2.21 3.91 16.93
C VAL A 94 -3.09 5.14 17.10
N LYS A 95 -4.09 5.26 16.23
CA LYS A 95 -5.16 6.25 16.33
C LYS A 95 -6.51 5.54 16.27
N LYS A 96 -7.37 5.77 17.26
CA LYS A 96 -8.79 5.37 17.17
C LYS A 96 -9.47 6.22 16.09
N CYS A 97 -10.23 5.59 15.22
CA CYS A 97 -10.92 6.27 14.12
C CYS A 97 -12.41 5.91 14.08
N SER A 98 -13.17 6.70 13.34
CA SER A 98 -14.55 6.43 12.98
C SER A 98 -14.64 5.26 12.01
N LYS A 99 -15.85 4.71 11.90
CA LYS A 99 -16.15 3.63 10.95
C LYS A 99 -15.97 4.09 9.50
N GLU A 100 -16.27 5.35 9.22
CA GLU A 100 -16.15 5.99 7.91
C GLU A 100 -14.68 6.13 7.51
N GLU A 101 -13.83 6.66 8.39
CA GLU A 101 -12.37 6.73 8.18
C GLU A 101 -11.79 5.34 7.93
N TYR A 102 -12.16 4.33 8.74
CA TYR A 102 -11.74 2.94 8.54
C TYR A 102 -12.15 2.38 7.17
N LYS A 103 -13.41 2.59 6.75
CA LYS A 103 -13.90 2.12 5.45
C LYS A 103 -13.12 2.75 4.30
N ASN A 104 -12.85 4.05 4.41
CA ASN A 104 -12.10 4.77 3.40
C ASN A 104 -10.64 4.30 3.35
N ALA A 105 -10.00 4.09 4.51
CA ALA A 105 -8.67 3.48 4.58
C ALA A 105 -8.63 2.11 3.88
N VAL A 106 -9.55 1.19 4.23
CA VAL A 106 -9.64 -0.14 3.61
C VAL A 106 -9.88 -0.05 2.10
N LYS A 107 -10.75 0.85 1.64
CA LYS A 107 -11.00 1.07 0.21
C LYS A 107 -9.71 1.52 -0.50
N THR A 108 -8.99 2.46 0.09
CA THR A 108 -7.72 2.98 -0.45
C THR A 108 -6.64 1.90 -0.44
N GLN A 109 -6.51 1.12 0.64
CA GLN A 109 -5.58 -0.01 0.69
C GLN A 109 -5.88 -1.04 -0.41
N LYS A 110 -7.15 -1.42 -0.60
CA LYS A 110 -7.54 -2.38 -1.66
C LYS A 110 -7.22 -1.86 -3.05
N LYS A 111 -7.50 -0.58 -3.30
CA LYS A 111 -7.16 0.08 -4.56
C LYS A 111 -5.65 0.03 -4.78
N PHE A 112 -4.86 0.45 -3.79
CA PHE A 112 -3.40 0.46 -3.88
C PHE A 112 -2.82 -0.95 -4.10
N HIS A 113 -3.30 -1.96 -3.36
CA HIS A 113 -2.88 -3.36 -3.57
C HIS A 113 -3.21 -3.87 -4.97
N GLY A 114 -4.39 -3.51 -5.49
CA GLY A 114 -4.79 -3.82 -6.87
C GLY A 114 -3.84 -3.20 -7.87
N GLU A 115 -3.53 -1.92 -7.72
CA GLU A 115 -2.58 -1.20 -8.59
C GLU A 115 -1.16 -1.78 -8.52
N VAL A 116 -0.69 -2.20 -7.34
CA VAL A 116 0.61 -2.90 -7.20
C VAL A 116 0.58 -4.26 -7.90
N LYS A 117 -0.48 -5.06 -7.69
CA LYS A 117 -0.64 -6.37 -8.34
C LYS A 117 -0.73 -6.26 -9.86
N GLU A 118 -1.40 -5.23 -10.36
CA GLU A 118 -1.50 -4.93 -11.77
C GLU A 118 -0.19 -4.37 -12.34
N GLY A 119 0.78 -3.97 -11.51
CA GLY A 119 2.04 -3.37 -11.94
C GLY A 119 1.89 -1.93 -12.43
N THR A 120 0.89 -1.19 -11.95
CA THR A 120 0.73 0.26 -12.18
C THR A 120 1.34 1.10 -11.05
N ARG A 121 1.96 0.44 -10.06
CA ARG A 121 2.72 1.05 -8.95
C ARG A 121 4.11 0.46 -8.86
N ALA A 122 5.12 1.26 -9.14
CA ALA A 122 6.53 0.92 -8.96
C ALA A 122 7.03 1.41 -7.59
N TYR A 123 7.96 0.67 -7.01
CA TYR A 123 8.67 1.05 -5.79
C TYR A 123 9.96 1.78 -6.13
N SER A 124 10.23 2.90 -5.49
CA SER A 124 11.51 3.62 -5.53
C SER A 124 11.84 4.11 -4.12
N VAL A 125 13.07 3.97 -3.64
CA VAL A 125 13.41 4.36 -2.24
C VAL A 125 13.12 5.84 -2.00
N PHE A 126 13.53 6.68 -2.93
CA PHE A 126 13.28 8.13 -2.90
C PHE A 126 11.90 8.53 -3.47
N GLY A 127 11.08 7.54 -3.85
CA GLY A 127 9.72 7.73 -4.34
C GLY A 127 9.63 8.75 -5.48
N PRO A 128 8.61 9.64 -5.46
CA PRO A 128 8.38 10.65 -6.49
C PRO A 128 9.33 11.86 -6.42
N ILE A 129 10.15 11.97 -5.35
CA ILE A 129 11.06 13.11 -5.16
C ILE A 129 12.33 12.95 -6.01
N ASN A 130 12.64 11.72 -6.43
CA ASN A 130 13.74 11.48 -7.34
C ASN A 130 13.42 12.00 -8.75
N PRO A 131 14.15 12.99 -9.30
CA PRO A 131 13.83 13.59 -10.60
C PRO A 131 13.91 12.60 -11.76
N ILE A 132 14.65 11.49 -11.62
CA ILE A 132 14.76 10.46 -12.68
C ILE A 132 13.72 9.35 -12.55
N SER A 133 13.00 9.25 -11.43
CA SER A 133 12.05 8.15 -11.22
C SER A 133 10.86 8.24 -12.18
N TYR A 134 10.31 9.43 -12.39
CA TYR A 134 9.20 9.64 -13.34
C TYR A 134 9.58 9.37 -14.81
N PRO A 135 10.71 9.88 -15.35
CA PRO A 135 11.15 9.51 -16.69
C PRO A 135 11.34 8.00 -16.87
N ILE A 136 11.97 7.34 -15.89
CA ILE A 136 12.19 5.89 -15.96
C ILE A 136 10.86 5.13 -15.90
N ALA A 137 9.96 5.49 -14.97
CA ALA A 137 8.64 4.88 -14.87
C ALA A 137 7.80 5.12 -16.13
N SER A 138 7.88 6.31 -16.74
CA SER A 138 7.24 6.62 -18.01
C SER A 138 7.78 5.75 -19.15
N ALA A 139 9.11 5.55 -19.22
CA ALA A 139 9.73 4.70 -20.22
C ALA A 139 9.31 3.23 -20.05
N TYR A 140 9.31 2.71 -18.82
CA TYR A 140 8.77 1.38 -18.53
C TYR A 140 7.28 1.27 -18.87
N GLY A 141 6.49 2.31 -18.57
CA GLY A 141 5.07 2.39 -18.90
C GLY A 141 4.84 2.34 -20.41
N ALA A 142 5.62 3.08 -21.19
CA ALA A 142 5.57 3.07 -22.65
C ALA A 142 5.92 1.69 -23.23
N PHE A 143 6.98 1.05 -22.71
CA PHE A 143 7.36 -0.30 -23.10
C PHE A 143 6.25 -1.32 -22.82
N TYR A 144 5.67 -1.30 -21.61
CA TYR A 144 4.60 -2.22 -21.24
C TYR A 144 3.31 -1.96 -22.02
N SER A 145 3.00 -0.68 -22.27
CA SER A 145 1.89 -0.26 -23.12
C SER A 145 2.03 -0.83 -24.53
N SER A 146 3.22 -0.71 -25.14
CA SER A 146 3.53 -1.29 -26.45
C SER A 146 3.31 -2.81 -26.47
N GLN A 147 3.81 -3.54 -25.48
CA GLN A 147 3.61 -5.00 -25.41
C GLN A 147 2.13 -5.39 -25.25
N LEU A 148 1.36 -4.65 -24.45
CA LEU A 148 -0.06 -4.91 -24.27
C LEU A 148 -0.86 -4.59 -25.54
N SER A 149 -0.50 -3.52 -26.23
CA SER A 149 -1.08 -3.18 -27.54
C SER A 149 -0.82 -4.26 -28.57
N ALA A 150 0.42 -4.73 -28.68
CA ALA A 150 0.77 -5.85 -29.55
C ALA A 150 -0.06 -7.10 -29.24
N LYS A 151 -0.18 -7.46 -27.95
CA LYS A 151 -1.01 -8.61 -27.52
C LYS A 151 -2.49 -8.44 -27.83
N LYS A 152 -3.06 -7.26 -27.55
CA LYS A 152 -4.47 -6.95 -27.79
C LYS A 152 -4.78 -6.93 -29.29
N PHE A 153 -3.88 -6.38 -30.10
CA PHE A 153 -4.00 -6.42 -31.54
C PHE A 153 -3.97 -7.88 -32.04
N LYS A 154 -2.96 -8.65 -31.62
CA LYS A 154 -2.80 -10.06 -31.99
C LYS A 154 -4.03 -10.90 -31.62
N SER A 155 -4.61 -10.68 -30.44
CA SER A 155 -5.80 -11.43 -30.01
C SER A 155 -7.05 -11.11 -30.82
N ASN A 156 -7.16 -9.87 -31.33
CA ASN A 156 -8.36 -9.41 -32.02
C ASN A 156 -8.27 -9.58 -33.55
N GLN A 157 -7.07 -9.43 -34.11
CA GLN A 157 -6.85 -9.32 -35.56
C GLN A 157 -5.78 -10.30 -36.09
N GLY A 158 -5.16 -11.11 -35.23
CA GLY A 158 -4.22 -12.16 -35.60
C GLY A 158 -2.76 -11.70 -35.68
N GLY A 159 -2.41 -10.74 -36.54
CA GLY A 159 -1.04 -10.25 -36.71
C GLY A 159 -1.01 -8.81 -37.21
N ALA A 160 -0.06 -8.01 -36.69
CA ALA A 160 0.02 -6.59 -37.00
C ALA A 160 0.48 -6.34 -38.45
N PRO A 161 -0.13 -5.40 -39.18
CA PRO A 161 0.44 -4.93 -40.43
C PRO A 161 1.78 -4.23 -40.15
N GLU A 162 2.74 -4.43 -41.04
CA GLU A 162 4.05 -3.76 -40.97
C GLU A 162 4.03 -2.51 -41.86
N ASP A 163 4.72 -1.45 -41.44
CA ASP A 163 5.00 -0.30 -42.30
C ASP A 163 6.08 -0.64 -43.34
N MET A 164 6.43 0.34 -44.20
CA MET A 164 7.45 0.15 -45.23
C MET A 164 8.86 -0.16 -44.69
N CYS A 165 9.07 -0.01 -43.39
CA CYS A 165 10.32 -0.25 -42.68
C CYS A 165 10.29 -1.53 -41.82
N GLY A 166 9.21 -2.33 -41.89
CA GLY A 166 9.04 -3.53 -41.08
C GLY A 166 8.64 -3.26 -39.63
N ILE A 167 8.15 -2.05 -39.32
CA ILE A 167 7.68 -1.68 -37.99
C ILE A 167 6.20 -2.05 -37.89
N GLU A 168 5.83 -2.86 -36.90
CA GLU A 168 4.44 -3.21 -36.63
C GLU A 168 3.62 -1.93 -36.31
N VAL A 169 2.55 -1.72 -37.08
CA VAL A 169 1.60 -0.63 -36.89
C VAL A 169 0.30 -1.21 -36.33
N TYR A 170 -0.18 -0.61 -35.25
CA TYR A 170 -1.42 -1.03 -34.61
C TYR A 170 -2.52 0.00 -34.83
N ASP A 171 -3.77 -0.45 -34.87
CA ASP A 171 -4.92 0.44 -34.94
C ASP A 171 -5.14 1.17 -33.60
N ASP A 172 -5.65 2.41 -33.64
CA ASP A 172 -5.91 3.21 -32.43
C ASP A 172 -6.71 2.44 -31.36
N SER A 173 -7.59 1.53 -31.79
CA SER A 173 -8.44 0.73 -30.90
C SER A 173 -7.67 -0.30 -30.06
N SER A 174 -6.47 -0.70 -30.49
CA SER A 174 -5.60 -1.62 -29.76
C SER A 174 -4.59 -0.91 -28.85
N HIS A 175 -4.48 0.42 -28.90
CA HIS A 175 -3.60 1.17 -28.00
C HIS A 175 -4.06 1.00 -26.54
N VAL A 176 -3.15 0.52 -25.70
CA VAL A 176 -3.36 0.36 -24.26
C VAL A 176 -2.36 1.27 -23.57
N LYS A 177 -2.83 2.34 -22.94
CA LYS A 177 -1.98 3.22 -22.15
C LYS A 177 -1.92 2.71 -20.72
N LYS A 178 -0.71 2.42 -20.24
CA LYS A 178 -0.46 2.08 -18.85
C LYS A 178 0.42 3.16 -18.22
N ASP A 179 -0.17 3.88 -17.27
CA ASP A 179 0.55 4.84 -16.46
C ASP A 179 1.12 4.13 -15.23
N ILE A 180 2.38 4.41 -14.90
CA ILE A 180 3.08 3.79 -13.77
C ILE A 180 3.34 4.86 -12.73
N GLY A 181 2.59 4.80 -11.63
CA GLY A 181 2.86 5.60 -10.45
C GLY A 181 4.13 5.12 -9.76
N VAL A 182 4.90 6.04 -9.19
CA VAL A 182 6.07 5.73 -8.37
C VAL A 182 5.77 6.07 -6.92
N ASP A 183 5.93 5.08 -6.05
CA ASP A 183 5.67 5.18 -4.62
C ASP A 183 6.84 4.60 -3.81
N ASN A 184 6.87 4.90 -2.52
CA ASN A 184 7.74 4.29 -1.53
C ASN A 184 6.91 3.89 -0.30
N CYS A 185 7.57 3.35 0.73
CA CYS A 185 6.89 2.93 1.96
C CYS A 185 6.13 4.11 2.61
N CYS A 186 6.77 5.27 2.75
CA CYS A 186 6.15 6.49 3.30
C CYS A 186 4.97 6.99 2.46
N SER A 187 5.11 7.10 1.13
CA SER A 187 4.04 7.62 0.27
C SER A 187 2.85 6.68 0.24
N SER A 188 3.08 5.37 0.32
CA SER A 188 1.99 4.38 0.44
C SER A 188 1.21 4.55 1.75
N ALA A 189 1.91 4.74 2.87
CA ALA A 189 1.28 4.98 4.17
C ALA A 189 0.55 6.33 4.20
N THR A 190 1.17 7.38 3.67
CA THR A 190 0.55 8.70 3.51
C THR A 190 -0.71 8.64 2.64
N ASN A 191 -0.67 7.94 1.51
CA ASN A 191 -1.83 7.76 0.63
C ASN A 191 -3.00 7.11 1.38
N ILE A 192 -2.73 6.12 2.23
CA ILE A 192 -3.77 5.44 3.02
C ILE A 192 -4.31 6.36 4.12
N CYS A 193 -3.47 7.10 4.85
CA CYS A 193 -3.90 8.10 5.81
C CYS A 193 -4.76 9.20 5.17
N ASN A 194 -4.31 9.75 4.04
CA ASN A 194 -5.04 10.78 3.30
C ASN A 194 -6.35 10.24 2.76
N GLY A 195 -6.35 9.00 2.25
CA GLY A 195 -7.55 8.30 1.84
C GLY A 195 -8.54 8.09 2.99
N ALA A 196 -8.06 7.92 4.22
CA ALA A 196 -8.89 7.86 5.42
C ALA A 196 -9.47 9.22 5.84
N GLY A 197 -8.98 10.34 5.28
CA GLY A 197 -9.36 11.71 5.67
C GLY A 197 -8.39 12.36 6.66
N ILE A 198 -7.21 11.78 6.89
CA ILE A 198 -6.18 12.31 7.78
C ILE A 198 -5.05 12.88 6.90
N PRO A 199 -4.90 14.22 6.78
CA PRO A 199 -3.98 14.85 5.83
C PRO A 199 -2.53 14.81 6.35
N VAL A 200 -1.91 13.64 6.27
CA VAL A 200 -0.51 13.40 6.67
C VAL A 200 0.42 13.86 5.55
N ALA A 201 1.46 14.62 5.87
CA ALA A 201 2.51 14.92 4.89
C ALA A 201 3.27 13.65 4.49
N ASN A 202 3.90 13.62 3.31
CA ASN A 202 4.76 12.50 2.90
C ASN A 202 6.22 12.83 3.25
N PRO A 203 6.77 12.39 4.39
CA PRO A 203 8.18 12.58 4.67
C PRO A 203 9.03 11.65 3.79
N LEU A 204 10.22 12.14 3.42
CA LEU A 204 11.16 11.35 2.62
C LEU A 204 11.75 10.17 3.39
N VAL A 205 11.97 10.35 4.70
CA VAL A 205 12.64 9.37 5.56
C VAL A 205 11.61 8.77 6.53
N PRO A 206 11.52 7.42 6.61
CA PRO A 206 10.65 6.71 7.56
C PRO A 206 10.70 7.25 8.99
N SER A 207 11.88 7.61 9.48
CA SER A 207 12.10 8.19 10.81
C SER A 207 11.32 9.46 11.11
N PHE A 208 10.96 10.25 10.10
CA PHE A 208 10.17 11.46 10.30
C PHE A 208 8.66 11.20 10.31
N PHE A 209 8.23 9.99 9.94
CA PHE A 209 6.83 9.60 9.90
C PHE A 209 6.20 9.57 11.29
N THR A 210 6.93 9.13 12.31
CA THR A 210 6.49 9.12 13.71
C THR A 210 6.02 10.51 14.17
N LYS A 211 6.88 11.53 14.01
CA LYS A 211 6.56 12.91 14.40
C LYS A 211 5.39 13.48 13.60
N GLU A 212 5.30 13.12 12.32
CA GLU A 212 4.21 13.58 11.47
C GLU A 212 2.88 12.99 11.91
N LEU A 213 2.79 11.67 12.12
CA LEU A 213 1.58 11.00 12.59
C LEU A 213 1.10 11.50 13.96
N GLN A 214 2.03 11.81 14.86
CA GLN A 214 1.68 12.35 16.19
C GLN A 214 0.94 13.69 16.11
N LYS A 215 1.26 14.56 15.14
CA LYS A 215 0.51 15.80 14.90
C LYS A 215 -0.96 15.55 14.57
N HIS A 216 -1.26 14.39 14.00
CA HIS A 216 -2.60 13.96 13.62
C HIS A 216 -3.27 13.07 14.67
N GLY A 217 -2.74 13.04 15.90
CA GLY A 217 -3.36 12.35 17.04
C GLY A 217 -3.14 10.85 17.07
N PHE A 218 -2.12 10.35 16.37
CA PHE A 218 -1.61 9.00 16.63
C PHE A 218 -0.80 8.99 17.93
N GLN A 219 -1.01 7.96 18.74
CA GLN A 219 -0.31 7.77 20.00
C GLN A 219 0.63 6.57 19.89
N THR A 220 1.86 6.73 20.36
CA THR A 220 2.79 5.62 20.49
C THR A 220 2.29 4.68 21.58
N ILE A 221 2.25 3.39 21.29
CA ILE A 221 1.96 2.34 22.28
C ILE A 221 3.07 1.30 22.27
N ASP A 222 3.20 0.56 23.37
CA ASP A 222 4.18 -0.52 23.48
C ASP A 222 3.87 -1.65 22.49
N LYS A 223 4.92 -2.30 21.96
CA LYS A 223 4.78 -3.39 20.99
C LYS A 223 4.04 -4.60 21.59
N LYS A 224 4.31 -4.96 22.85
CA LYS A 224 3.61 -6.05 23.53
C LYS A 224 2.16 -5.68 23.81
N GLU A 225 1.90 -4.42 24.17
CA GLU A 225 0.53 -3.90 24.30
C GLU A 225 -0.22 -4.01 22.97
N PHE A 226 0.39 -3.58 21.85
CA PHE A 226 -0.21 -3.69 20.51
C PHE A 226 -0.52 -5.15 20.16
N LYS A 227 0.45 -6.05 20.35
CA LYS A 227 0.31 -7.48 20.08
C LYS A 227 -0.84 -8.08 20.87
N SER A 228 -0.90 -7.83 22.17
CA SER A 228 -1.97 -8.27 23.06
C SER A 228 -3.34 -7.72 22.65
N LYS A 229 -3.42 -6.40 22.41
CA LYS A 229 -4.67 -5.69 22.12
C LYS A 229 -5.31 -6.15 20.81
N PHE A 230 -4.50 -6.41 19.78
CA PHE A 230 -4.99 -6.75 18.45
C PHE A 230 -4.85 -8.24 18.09
N GLY A 231 -4.39 -9.06 19.03
CA GLY A 231 -4.39 -10.52 18.91
C GLY A 231 -3.26 -11.09 18.06
N PHE A 232 -2.13 -10.40 17.98
CA PHE A 232 -0.89 -10.96 17.46
C PHE A 232 -0.21 -11.74 18.59
N ARG A 233 -0.17 -13.07 18.50
CA ARG A 233 0.58 -13.90 19.44
C ARG A 233 1.97 -14.17 18.87
N ASP A 234 2.96 -14.15 19.75
CA ASP A 234 4.34 -14.59 19.47
C ASP A 234 4.39 -16.08 19.10
#